data_AF-A0A0X3V969-F1
#
_entry.id   AF-A0A0X3V969-F1
#
_cell.length_a   1.000
_cell.length_b   1.000
_cell.length_c   1.000
_cell.angle_alpha   90.00
_cell.angle_beta   90.00
_cell.angle_gamma   90.00
#
_symmetry.space_group_name_H-M   'P 1'
#
loop_
_entity.id
_entity.type
_entity.pdbx_description
1 polymer ?
#
loop_
_entity_poly.entity_id
_entity_poly.type
_entity_poly.pdbx_seq_one_letter_code
_entity_poly.pdbx_strand_id
1 'polypeptide(L)' 'MSATSVHQDEAFSEMTGVLAPHRGKGLSLALKLLAIRFARAAGCQRLVAFHHPENHTAIAMNRRLGFVDQAR' A
#
# COMPACT_ATOMS: atom_id res chain seq x y z
N MET A 1 -9.68 5.87 -2.69
CA MET A 1 -9.78 5.43 -1.28
C MET A 1 -8.49 4.75 -0.89
N SER A 2 -7.99 5.03 0.32
CA SER A 2 -6.91 4.27 0.97
C SER A 2 -7.44 3.81 2.33
N ALA A 3 -7.36 2.51 2.61
CA ALA A 3 -7.69 1.95 3.91
C ALA A 3 -6.45 1.25 4.46
N THR A 4 -6.12 1.54 5.72
CA THR A 4 -4.95 0.98 6.41
C THR A 4 -5.32 0.74 7.86
N SER A 5 -5.15 -0.49 8.31
CA SER A 5 -5.34 -0.93 9.70
C SER A 5 -4.00 -1.01 10.42
N VAL A 6 -4.01 -0.91 11.75
CA VAL A 6 -2.83 -1.08 12.60
C VAL A 6 -3.05 -2.32 13.46
N HIS A 7 -2.07 -3.22 13.44
CA HIS A 7 -2.05 -4.47 14.18
C HIS A 7 -0.72 -4.59 14.93
N GLN A 8 -0.75 -4.34 16.23
CA GLN A 8 0.44 -4.34 17.09
C GLN A 8 1.55 -3.44 16.49
N ASP A 9 2.66 -4.02 16.05
CA ASP A 9 3.83 -3.29 15.54
C ASP A 9 3.82 -3.08 14.02
N GLU A 10 2.74 -3.50 13.34
CA GLU A 10 2.61 -3.44 11.89
C GLU A 10 1.34 -2.72 11.45
N ALA A 11 1.40 -2.10 10.27
CA ALA A 11 0.23 -1.65 9.56
C ALA A 11 -0.08 -2.58 8.39
N PHE A 12 -1.36 -2.74 8.07
CA PHE A 12 -1.80 -3.51 6.92
C PHE A 12 -2.57 -2.63 5.93
N SER A 13 -2.13 -2.62 4.68
CA SER A 13 -2.75 -1.88 3.58
C SER A 13 -3.92 -2.69 3.02
N GLU A 14 -5.07 -2.57 3.67
CA GLU A 14 -6.34 -3.21 3.29
C GLU A 14 -6.75 -2.95 1.83
N MET A 15 -6.76 -1.67 1.43
CA MET A 15 -7.27 -1.28 0.11
C MET A 15 -6.60 0.00 -0.40
N THR A 16 -6.29 0.02 -1.70
CA THR A 16 -5.99 1.23 -2.44
C THR A 16 -6.73 1.20 -3.77
N GLY A 17 -7.69 2.09 -3.94
CA GLY A 17 -8.57 2.12 -5.11
C GLY A 17 -8.72 3.52 -5.68
N VAL A 18 -8.63 3.62 -7.02
CA VAL A 18 -8.92 4.83 -7.79
C VAL A 18 -9.94 4.47 -8.87
N LEU A 19 -11.03 5.27 -8.93
CA LEU A 19 -12.06 5.12 -9.95
C LEU A 19 -11.44 5.25 -11.34
N ALA A 20 -11.95 4.48 -12.31
CA ALA A 20 -11.38 4.41 -13.66
C ALA A 20 -11.14 5.78 -14.32
N PRO A 21 -12.07 6.77 -14.24
CA PRO A 21 -11.87 8.10 -14.83
C PRO A 21 -10.72 8.93 -14.23
N HIS A 22 -10.19 8.53 -13.07
CA HIS A 22 -9.14 9.25 -12.36
C HIS A 22 -7.79 8.51 -12.35
N ARG A 23 -7.67 7.38 -13.07
CA ARG A 23 -6.41 6.64 -13.20
C ARG A 23 -5.40 7.41 -14.06
N GLY A 24 -4.13 7.04 -13.99
CA GLY A 24 -3.04 7.69 -14.75
C GLY A 24 -2.56 9.04 -14.19
N LYS A 25 -3.21 9.57 -13.14
CA LYS A 25 -2.92 10.89 -12.54
C LYS A 25 -2.06 10.83 -11.27
N GLY A 26 -1.40 9.71 -11.00
CA GLY A 26 -0.58 9.53 -9.79
C GLY A 26 -1.35 9.34 -8.47
N LEU A 27 -2.69 9.29 -8.49
CA LEU A 27 -3.49 9.21 -7.26
C LEU A 27 -3.22 7.95 -6.42
N SER A 28 -3.05 6.78 -7.04
CA SER A 28 -2.72 5.56 -6.29
C SER A 28 -1.39 5.67 -5.54
N LEU A 29 -0.40 6.33 -6.15
CA LEU A 29 0.90 6.57 -5.52
C LEU A 29 0.75 7.51 -4.32
N ALA A 30 0.03 8.63 -4.50
CA ALA A 30 -0.24 9.57 -3.40
C ALA A 30 -0.96 8.90 -2.22
N LEU A 31 -1.95 8.05 -2.51
CA LEU A 31 -2.68 7.28 -1.49
C LEU A 31 -1.76 6.28 -0.75
N LYS A 32 -0.85 5.59 -1.46
CA LYS A 32 0.14 4.71 -0.82
C LYS A 32 1.12 5.47 0.05
N LEU A 33 1.59 6.64 -0.38
CA LEU A 33 2.45 7.50 0.44
C LEU A 33 1.73 7.98 1.71
N LEU A 34 0.44 8.29 1.62
CA LEU A 34 -0.39 8.58 2.79
C LEU A 34 -0.46 7.38 3.75
N ALA A 35 -0.66 6.16 3.24
CA ALA A 35 -0.66 4.94 4.05
C ALA A 35 0.70 4.71 4.76
N ILE A 36 1.82 4.92 4.05
CA ILE A 36 3.18 4.80 4.64
C ILE A 36 3.37 5.85 5.74
N ARG A 37 2.97 7.10 5.50
CA ARG A 37 3.05 8.17 6.52
C ARG A 37 2.20 7.86 7.74
N PHE A 38 1.00 7.32 7.54
CA PHE A 38 0.12 6.90 8.61
C PHE A 38 0.74 5.77 9.44
N ALA A 39 1.25 4.71 8.80
CA ALA A 39 1.93 3.61 9.49
C ALA A 39 3.10 4.10 10.35
N ARG A 40 3.94 5.00 9.81
CA ARG A 40 5.04 5.61 10.55
C ARG A 40 4.56 6.45 11.74
N ALA A 41 3.52 7.25 11.55
CA ALA A 41 2.95 8.07 12.63
C ALA A 41 2.32 7.22 13.74
N ALA A 42 1.83 6.03 13.41
CA ALA A 42 1.32 5.05 14.36
C ALA A 42 2.43 4.26 15.08
N GLY A 43 3.71 4.49 14.77
CA GLY A 43 4.84 3.78 15.37
C GLY A 43 5.12 2.41 14.76
N CYS A 44 4.41 2.02 13.69
CA CYS A 44 4.61 0.75 13.03
C CYS A 44 5.97 0.69 12.34
N GLN A 45 6.66 -0.44 12.46
CA GLN A 45 7.95 -0.68 11.80
C GLN A 45 7.78 -1.26 10.40
N ARG A 46 6.62 -1.87 10.13
CA ARG A 46 6.32 -2.53 8.86
C ARG A 46 4.94 -2.12 8.34
N LEU A 47 4.83 -2.03 7.01
CA LEU A 47 3.56 -1.91 6.30
C LEU A 47 3.46 -3.08 5.33
N VAL A 48 2.43 -3.90 5.50
CA VAL A 48 2.23 -5.14 4.73
C VAL A 48 1.04 -4.98 3.80
N ALA A 49 1.06 -5.65 2.65
CA ALA A 49 -0.07 -5.71 1.73
C ALA A 49 -0.10 -7.07 1.03
N PHE A 50 -1.30 -7.61 0.81
CA PHE A 50 -1.48 -8.81 -0.01
C PHE A 50 -2.10 -8.44 -1.36
N HIS A 51 -1.65 -9.12 -2.41
CA HIS A 51 -2.19 -8.97 -3.76
C HIS A 51 -2.35 -10.34 -4.39
N HIS A 52 -3.37 -10.49 -5.22
CA HIS A 52 -3.42 -11.62 -6.16
C HIS A 52 -2.17 -11.56 -7.07
N PRO A 53 -1.52 -12.69 -7.39
CA PRO A 53 -0.28 -12.70 -8.18
C PRO A 53 -0.37 -11.98 -9.53
N GLU A 54 -1.56 -11.99 -10.15
CA GLU A 54 -1.83 -11.34 -11.43
C GLU A 54 -2.06 -9.82 -11.33
N ASN A 55 -2.10 -9.26 -10.12
CA ASN A 55 -2.22 -7.82 -9.93
C ASN A 55 -0.86 -7.12 -10.11
N HIS A 56 -0.28 -7.31 -11.30
CA HIS A 56 1.06 -6.84 -11.64
C HIS A 56 1.21 -5.32 -11.45
N THR A 57 0.16 -4.55 -11.71
CA THR A 57 0.16 -3.09 -11.54
C THR A 57 0.34 -2.69 -10.07
N ALA A 58 -0.40 -3.30 -9.14
CA ALA A 58 -0.27 -3.00 -7.72
C ALA A 58 1.08 -3.49 -7.16
N ILE A 59 1.52 -4.67 -7.59
CA ILE A 59 2.81 -5.25 -7.20
C ILE A 59 3.97 -4.35 -7.66
N ALA A 60 3.98 -3.92 -8.92
CA ALA A 60 5.02 -3.04 -9.46
C ALA A 60 5.06 -1.69 -8.73
N MET A 61 3.90 -1.12 -8.40
CA MET A 61 3.82 0.11 -7.61
C MET A 61 4.41 -0.08 -6.20
N ASN A 62 4.06 -1.17 -5.50
CA ASN A 62 4.59 -1.44 -4.17
C ASN A 62 6.11 -1.64 -4.21
N ARG A 63 6.65 -2.37 -5.21
CA ARG A 63 8.10 -2.54 -5.38
C ARG A 63 8.84 -1.21 -5.58
N ARG A 64 8.26 -0.28 -6.36
CA ARG A 64 8.81 1.10 -6.50
C ARG A 64 8.83 1.88 -5.19
N LEU A 65 7.96 1.52 -4.23
CA LEU A 65 7.89 2.12 -2.90
C LEU A 65 8.75 1.36 -1.86
N GLY A 66 9.54 0.37 -2.28
CA GLY A 66 10.44 -0.37 -1.40
C GLY A 66 9.80 -1.57 -0.70
N PHE A 67 8.58 -1.97 -1.07
CA PHE A 67 8.04 -3.24 -0.61
C PHE A 67 8.82 -4.40 -1.23
N VAL A 68 9.04 -5.43 -0.42
CA VAL A 68 9.68 -6.68 -0.83
C VAL A 68 8.70 -7.84 -0.63
N ASP A 69 8.87 -8.90 -1.41
CA ASP A 69 8.09 -10.12 -1.24
C ASP A 69 8.50 -10.77 0.10
N GLN A 70 7.53 -11.03 0.96
CA GLN A 70 7.79 -11.68 2.24
C GLN A 70 8.03 -13.18 2.00
N ALA A 71 9.21 -13.67 2.36
CA ALA A 71 9.46 -15.11 2.39
C ALA A 71 8.50 -15.76 3.39
N ARG A 72 7.93 -16.90 3.01
CA ARG A 72 7.09 -17.72 3.89
C ARG A 72 7.91 -18.35 5.00
#